data_AF-U3PXE3-F1
#
_entry.id   AF-U3PXE3-F1
#
_cell.length_a   1.000
_cell.length_b   1.000
_cell.length_c   1.000
_cell.angle_alpha   90.00
_cell.angle_beta   90.00
_cell.angle_gamma   90.00
#
_symmetry.space_group_name_H-M   'P 1'
#
loop_
_entity.id
_entity.type
_entity.pdbx_description
1 polymer ?
#
loop_
_entity_poly.entity_id
_entity_poly.type
_entity_poly.pdbx_seq_one_letter_code
_entity_poly.pdbx_strand_id
1 'polypeptide(L)'
;EEQKGSDILVAALDKFIGMNVQVVILGTGKKKFEKQIEQLEELYPDKARGVAKFNVPLAHIITAGADFMLVPSRFEPCGLIQLHAMRYGTIP
;
A
#
# COMPACT_ATOMS: atom_id res chain seq x y z
N GLU A 1 -7.91 -2.12 -15.29
CA GLU A 1 -6.78 -2.16 -14.32
C GLU A 1 -7.26 -2.00 -12.87
N GLU A 2 -8.32 -2.70 -12.50
CA GLU A 2 -8.73 -2.92 -11.10
C GLU A 2 -8.01 -4.16 -10.52
N GLN A 3 -7.08 -4.74 -11.27
CA GLN A 3 -6.40 -5.99 -10.95
C GLN A 3 -5.64 -5.92 -9.63
N LYS A 4 -5.09 -4.76 -9.27
CA LYS A 4 -4.37 -4.56 -8.01
C LYS A 4 -5.25 -4.15 -6.83
N GLY A 5 -6.55 -3.90 -7.05
CA GLY A 5 -7.49 -3.56 -5.97
C GLY A 5 -7.27 -2.21 -5.30
N SER A 6 -6.71 -1.22 -6.00
CA SER A 6 -6.49 0.12 -5.45
C SER A 6 -7.79 0.80 -5.01
N ASP A 7 -8.89 0.52 -5.70
CA ASP A 7 -10.24 0.95 -5.34
C ASP A 7 -10.73 0.32 -4.03
N ILE A 8 -10.43 -0.97 -3.80
CA ILE A 8 -10.76 -1.68 -2.56
C ILE A 8 -9.99 -1.06 -1.39
N LEU A 9 -8.70 -0.80 -1.58
CA LEU A 9 -7.85 -0.17 -0.57
C LEU A 9 -8.40 1.20 -0.16
N VAL A 10 -8.72 2.06 -1.13
CA VAL A 10 -9.26 3.40 -0.85
C VAL A 10 -10.59 3.32 -0.08
N ALA A 11 -11.50 2.42 -0.48
CA ALA A 11 -12.77 2.24 0.21
C ALA A 11 -12.64 1.62 1.61
N ALA A 12 -11.60 0.81 1.84
CA ALA A 12 -11.32 0.19 3.12
C ALA A 12 -10.62 1.16 4.08
N LEU A 13 -9.77 2.04 3.57
CA LEU A 13 -8.91 2.92 4.36
C LEU A 13 -9.71 3.71 5.40
N ASP A 14 -10.81 4.34 5.00
CA ASP A 14 -11.67 5.12 5.89
C ASP A 14 -12.24 4.29 7.05
N LYS A 15 -12.39 2.97 6.87
CA LYS A 15 -12.96 2.08 7.90
C LYS A 15 -11.98 1.73 8.99
N PHE A 16 -10.68 1.65 8.68
CA PHE A 16 -9.68 1.14 9.63
C PHE A 16 -8.61 2.17 10.02
N ILE A 17 -8.48 3.29 9.31
CA ILE A 17 -7.53 4.36 9.67
C ILE A 17 -7.81 5.00 11.04
N GLY A 18 -9.06 4.90 11.51
CA GLY A 18 -9.46 5.30 12.87
C GLY A 18 -8.84 4.42 13.97
N MET A 19 -8.44 3.19 13.65
CA MET A 19 -7.80 2.26 14.58
C MET A 19 -6.34 2.64 14.85
N ASN A 20 -5.68 1.94 15.76
CA ASN A 20 -4.25 2.14 16.04
C ASN A 20 -3.38 1.44 14.99
N VAL A 21 -3.35 1.99 13.79
CA VAL A 21 -2.59 1.46 12.65
C VAL A 21 -1.92 2.59 11.89
N GLN A 22 -0.89 2.23 11.13
CA GLN A 22 -0.25 3.11 10.15
C GLN A 22 -0.29 2.45 8.77
N VAL A 23 -0.42 3.27 7.74
CA VAL A 23 -0.56 2.83 6.35
C VAL A 23 0.48 3.54 5.49
N VAL A 24 1.27 2.75 4.77
CA VAL A 24 2.22 3.27 3.78
C VAL A 24 1.88 2.66 2.44
N ILE A 25 1.64 3.51 1.44
CA ILE A 25 1.33 3.10 0.07
C ILE A 25 2.43 3.61 -0.85
N LEU A 26 3.07 2.71 -1.58
CA LEU A 26 4.07 3.04 -2.60
C LEU A 26 3.60 2.49 -3.94
N GLY A 27 3.48 3.37 -4.94
CA GLY A 27 3.18 2.93 -6.30
C GLY A 27 2.72 4.05 -7.21
N THR A 28 2.83 3.80 -8.51
CA THR A 28 2.37 4.68 -9.57
C THR A 28 1.24 4.01 -10.35
N GLY A 29 0.43 4.78 -11.05
CA GLY A 29 -0.66 4.25 -11.85
C GLY A 29 -1.52 5.34 -12.46
N LYS A 30 -2.85 5.20 -12.35
CA LYS A 30 -3.76 6.23 -12.84
C LYS A 30 -3.66 7.47 -11.96
N LYS A 31 -3.50 8.65 -12.57
CA LYS A 31 -3.40 9.96 -11.89
C LYS A 31 -4.44 10.18 -10.78
N LYS A 32 -5.66 9.66 -10.94
CA LYS A 32 -6.70 9.76 -9.89
C LYS A 32 -6.28 9.07 -8.59
N PHE A 33 -5.67 7.89 -8.68
CA PHE A 33 -5.25 7.11 -7.53
C PHE A 33 -3.95 7.66 -6.94
N GLU A 34 -3.03 8.13 -7.77
CA GLU A 34 -1.82 8.83 -7.32
C GLU A 34 -2.18 10.05 -6.47
N LYS A 35 -3.09 10.90 -6.98
CA LYS A 35 -3.57 12.07 -6.23
C LYS A 35 -4.27 11.67 -4.93
N GLN A 36 -5.07 10.59 -4.95
CA GLN A 36 -5.76 10.10 -3.75
C GLN A 36 -4.78 9.62 -2.69
N ILE A 37 -3.72 8.90 -3.05
CA ILE A 37 -2.75 8.41 -2.06
C ILE A 37 -1.88 9.56 -1.53
N GLU A 38 -1.51 10.54 -2.37
CA GLU A 38 -0.78 11.74 -1.93
C GLU A 38 -1.60 12.57 -0.92
N GLN A 39 -2.91 12.67 -1.12
CA GLN A 39 -3.81 13.36 -0.19
C GLN A 39 -3.92 12.69 1.18
N LEU A 40 -3.54 11.42 1.33
CA LEU A 40 -3.64 10.72 2.61
C LEU A 40 -2.72 11.32 3.68
N GLU A 41 -1.58 11.89 3.27
CA GLU A 41 -0.69 12.56 4.20
C GLU A 41 -1.32 13.84 4.76
N GLU A 42 -2.12 14.56 3.97
CA GLU A 42 -2.85 15.75 4.43
C GLU A 42 -4.04 15.38 5.34
N LEU A 43 -4.76 14.31 5.00
CA LEU A 43 -5.93 13.85 5.76
C LEU A 43 -5.56 13.16 7.08
N TYR A 44 -4.45 12.41 7.08
CA TYR A 44 -4.04 11.56 8.20
C TYR A 44 -2.51 11.67 8.46
N PRO A 45 -1.99 12.84 8.85
CA PRO A 45 -0.56 13.14 8.89
C PRO A 45 0.26 12.28 9.86
N ASP A 46 -0.35 11.61 10.83
CA ASP A 46 0.37 10.72 11.76
C ASP A 46 0.16 9.23 11.47
N LYS A 47 -0.72 8.91 10.49
CA LYS A 47 -1.16 7.54 10.24
C LYS A 47 -1.01 7.07 8.80
N ALA A 48 -1.00 7.96 7.82
CA ALA A 48 -0.93 7.56 6.41
C ALA A 48 0.16 8.30 5.64
N ARG A 49 0.84 7.57 4.75
CA ARG A 49 1.76 8.14 3.75
C ARG A 49 1.54 7.47 2.40
N GLY A 50 1.31 8.29 1.37
CA GLY A 50 1.26 7.86 -0.01
C GLY A 50 2.46 8.39 -0.79
N VAL A 51 3.18 7.51 -1.47
CA VAL A 51 4.34 7.84 -2.29
C VAL A 51 4.07 7.42 -3.72
N ALA A 52 3.66 8.38 -4.56
CA ALA A 52 3.37 8.17 -5.98
C ALA A 52 4.65 8.12 -6.84
N LYS A 53 5.59 7.23 -6.52
CA LYS A 53 6.88 7.10 -7.23
C LYS A 53 7.26 5.64 -7.42
N PHE A 54 7.98 5.36 -8.51
CA PHE A 54 8.69 4.10 -8.66
C PHE A 54 10.02 4.17 -7.90
N ASN A 55 10.13 3.46 -6.77
CA ASN A 55 11.33 3.46 -5.93
C ASN A 55 11.57 2.08 -5.31
N VAL A 56 12.47 1.31 -5.92
CA VAL A 56 12.81 -0.06 -5.49
C VAL A 56 13.47 -0.07 -4.09
N PRO A 57 14.47 0.78 -3.78
CA PRO A 57 15.03 0.84 -2.42
C PRO A 57 13.97 1.07 -1.34
N LEU A 58 13.04 2.02 -1.57
CA LEU A 58 11.97 2.31 -0.63
C LEU A 58 11.00 1.13 -0.49
N ALA A 59 10.69 0.42 -1.58
CA ALA A 59 9.85 -0.78 -1.52
C ALA A 59 10.45 -1.85 -0.59
N HIS A 60 11.76 -2.07 -0.63
CA HIS A 60 12.43 -2.99 0.28
C HIS A 60 12.39 -2.51 1.74
N ILE A 61 12.57 -1.21 1.99
CA ILE A 61 12.46 -0.65 3.35
C ILE A 61 11.06 -0.83 3.91
N ILE A 62 10.02 -0.51 3.11
CA ILE A 62 8.62 -0.71 3.51
C ILE A 62 8.36 -2.19 3.79
N THR A 63 8.80 -3.08 2.90
CA THR A 63 8.60 -4.53 3.06
C THR A 63 9.36 -5.08 4.26
N ALA A 64 10.47 -4.49 4.68
CA ALA A 64 11.22 -4.92 5.87
C ALA A 64 10.66 -4.36 7.18
N GLY A 65 10.02 -3.19 7.14
CA GLY A 65 9.53 -2.47 8.32
C GLY A 65 8.04 -2.63 8.60
N ALA A 66 7.28 -3.24 7.69
CA ALA A 66 5.84 -3.42 7.85
C ALA A 66 5.50 -4.70 8.63
N ASP A 67 4.47 -4.62 9.47
CA ASP A 67 3.89 -5.80 10.13
C ASP A 67 3.07 -6.66 9.15
N PHE A 68 2.29 -5.99 8.29
CA PHE A 68 1.43 -6.61 7.29
C PHE A 68 1.66 -6.00 5.90
N MET A 69 1.64 -6.84 4.86
CA MET A 69 1.69 -6.44 3.45
C MET A 69 0.32 -6.66 2.82
N LEU A 70 -0.42 -5.59 2.56
CA LEU A 70 -1.76 -5.73 1.98
C LEU A 70 -1.68 -5.96 0.46
N VAL A 71 -2.25 -7.08 -0.01
CA VAL A 71 -2.34 -7.42 -1.43
C VAL A 71 -3.81 -7.59 -1.85
N PRO A 72 -4.58 -6.51 -2.05
CA PRO A 72 -6.01 -6.59 -2.37
C PRO A 72 -6.28 -6.92 -3.85
N SER A 73 -5.32 -7.61 -4.50
CA SER A 73 -5.36 -7.84 -5.94
C SER A 73 -6.51 -8.78 -6.31
N ARG A 74 -7.31 -8.39 -7.31
CA ARG A 74 -8.30 -9.29 -7.96
C ARG A 74 -7.61 -10.38 -8.77
N PHE A 75 -6.40 -10.12 -9.26
CA PHE A 75 -5.60 -11.08 -10.02
C PHE A 75 -4.09 -10.79 -9.85
N GLU A 76 -3.33 -11.83 -9.49
CA GLU A 76 -1.87 -11.81 -9.30
C GLU A 76 -1.30 -13.09 -9.93
N PRO A 77 -0.70 -13.02 -11.14
CA PRO A 77 -0.32 -14.23 -11.89
C PRO A 77 0.87 -14.97 -11.27
N CYS A 78 1.78 -14.26 -10.60
CA CYS A 78 3.03 -14.83 -10.10
C CYS A 78 3.17 -14.71 -8.58
N GLY A 79 2.57 -13.68 -7.97
CA GLY A 79 2.56 -13.55 -6.53
C GLY A 79 3.90 -13.13 -5.91
N LEU A 80 4.69 -12.33 -6.61
CA LEU A 80 6.02 -11.97 -6.14
C LEU A 80 5.99 -11.14 -4.86
N ILE A 81 4.99 -10.27 -4.70
CA ILE A 81 4.94 -9.35 -3.56
C ILE A 81 4.68 -10.07 -2.24
N GLN A 82 3.84 -11.10 -2.22
CA GLN A 82 3.66 -11.93 -1.03
C GLN A 82 4.91 -12.76 -0.72
N LEU A 83 5.63 -13.25 -1.75
CA LEU A 83 6.89 -13.98 -1.54
C LEU A 83 7.97 -13.05 -0.94
N HIS A 84 8.01 -11.79 -1.38
CA HIS A 84 8.88 -10.79 -0.79
C HIS A 84 8.49 -10.53 0.67
N ALA A 85 7.21 -10.32 0.99
CA ALA A 85 6.75 -10.12 2.36
C ALA A 85 7.18 -11.29 3.27
N MET A 86 6.90 -12.54 2.85
CA MET A 86 7.30 -13.74 3.58
C MET A 86 8.82 -13.84 3.77
N ARG A 87 9.60 -13.44 2.76
CA ARG A 87 11.07 -13.45 2.85
C ARG A 87 11.60 -12.45 3.87
N TYR A 88 10.90 -11.34 4.07
CA TYR A 88 11.26 -10.29 5.02
C TYR A 88 10.62 -10.47 6.41
N GLY A 89 9.74 -11.46 6.57
CA GLY A 89 9.03 -11.71 7.83
C GLY A 89 7.76 -10.88 8.03
N THR A 90 7.33 -10.15 7.00
CA THR A 90 6.06 -9.41 6.98
C THR A 90 4.92 -10.32 6.58
N ILE A 91 3.79 -10.22 7.29
CA ILE A 91 2.63 -11.09 7.07
C ILE A 91 1.89 -10.63 5.79
N PRO A 92 1.80 -11.45 4.73
CA PRO A 92 1.07 -11.09 3.51
C PRO A 92 -0.46 -11.21 3.67
#